data_AF-A0A9D5P3P9-F1
#
_entry.id   AF-A0A9D5P3P9-F1
#
_cell.length_a   1.000
_cell.length_b   1.000
_cell.length_c   1.000
_cell.angle_alpha   90.00
_cell.angle_beta   90.00
_cell.angle_gamma   90.00
#
_symmetry.space_group_name_H-M   'P 1'
#
loop_
_entity.id
_entity.type
_entity.pdbx_description
1 polymer ?
#
loop_
_entity_poly.entity_id
_entity_poly.type
_entity_poly.pdbx_seq_one_letter_code
_entity_poly.pdbx_strand_id
1 'polypeptide(L)'
;MKRLYIERFYLNRADDEYPMTVRIILQMKDDVDRHLLEEAVAAAQTRYPYLCVKLGVERDADGSEHYVYHDNPRPWKVTDSRQPVCLCSEEANEHLMAFSWWDDCVALD
;
A
#
# COMPACT_ATOMS: atom_id res chain seq x y z
N MET A 1 -20.06 26.83 -25.71
CA MET A 1 -19.49 27.11 -24.37
C MET A 1 -20.38 26.46 -23.33
N LYS A 2 -19.95 25.66 -22.37
CA LYS A 2 -18.63 25.19 -21.92
C LYS A 2 -18.65 23.65 -21.95
N ARG A 3 -17.63 23.01 -22.54
CA ARG A 3 -17.38 21.57 -22.35
C ARG A 3 -16.89 21.40 -20.92
N LEU A 4 -17.57 20.54 -20.15
CA LEU A 4 -17.04 19.99 -18.92
C LEU A 4 -15.81 19.14 -19.31
N TYR A 5 -14.62 19.53 -18.84
CA TYR A 5 -13.34 18.96 -19.28
C TYR A 5 -12.58 18.26 -18.15
N ILE A 6 -13.26 17.84 -17.08
CA ILE A 6 -12.76 16.85 -16.12
C ILE A 6 -13.96 16.03 -15.64
N GLU A 7 -14.03 14.80 -16.13
CA GLU A 7 -14.65 13.70 -15.41
C GLU A 7 -13.54 13.18 -14.49
N ARG A 8 -13.74 13.23 -13.18
CA ARG A 8 -12.76 12.71 -12.22
C ARG A 8 -12.69 11.20 -12.42
N PHE A 9 -11.70 10.72 -13.15
CA PHE A 9 -11.30 9.32 -13.08
C PHE A 9 -10.77 9.08 -11.67
N TYR A 10 -11.48 8.27 -10.88
CA TYR A 10 -10.92 7.69 -9.66
C TYR A 10 -9.81 6.73 -10.09
N LEU A 11 -8.58 7.24 -10.23
CA LEU A 11 -7.43 6.43 -10.65
C LEU A 11 -7.00 5.42 -9.57
N ASN A 12 -7.43 5.61 -8.31
CA ASN A 12 -6.90 4.87 -7.15
C ASN A 12 -8.00 4.38 -6.19
N ARG A 13 -9.07 3.72 -6.66
CA ARG A 13 -10.11 3.21 -5.74
C ARG A 13 -9.96 1.71 -5.52
N ALA A 14 -9.57 1.29 -4.32
CA ALA A 14 -9.61 -0.13 -3.93
C ALA A 14 -11.04 -0.56 -3.59
N ASP A 15 -11.77 0.27 -2.82
CA ASP A 15 -13.21 0.14 -2.56
C ASP A 15 -13.84 1.48 -2.09
N ASP A 16 -15.07 1.43 -1.55
CA ASP A 16 -15.77 2.62 -1.05
C ASP A 16 -15.12 3.25 0.19
N GLU A 17 -14.39 2.47 1.00
CA GLU A 17 -13.73 2.89 2.24
C GLU A 17 -12.27 3.33 2.00
N TYR A 18 -11.60 2.79 0.97
CA TYR A 18 -10.20 3.07 0.63
C TYR A 18 -10.06 3.68 -0.79
N PRO A 19 -10.50 4.93 -1.00
CA PRO A 19 -10.56 5.56 -2.32
C PRO A 19 -9.21 6.05 -2.86
N MET A 20 -8.10 5.70 -2.20
CA MET A 20 -6.74 6.11 -2.56
C MET A 20 -5.74 4.93 -2.70
N THR A 21 -6.20 3.69 -2.58
CA THR A 21 -5.38 2.47 -2.69
C THR A 21 -5.52 1.85 -4.08
N VAL A 22 -4.42 1.32 -4.63
CA VAL A 22 -4.43 0.53 -5.87
C VAL A 22 -4.15 -0.91 -5.52
N ARG A 23 -5.17 -1.77 -5.56
CA ARG A 23 -5.00 -3.19 -5.30
C ARG A 23 -4.74 -3.96 -6.59
N ILE A 24 -3.61 -4.66 -6.66
CA ILE A 24 -3.29 -5.60 -7.74
C ILE A 24 -3.45 -7.01 -7.19
N ILE A 25 -4.33 -7.81 -7.81
CA ILE A 25 -4.57 -9.20 -7.43
C ILE A 25 -3.96 -10.12 -8.48
N LEU A 26 -3.12 -11.04 -8.01
CA LEU A 26 -2.49 -12.09 -8.80
C LEU A 26 -3.07 -13.43 -8.37
N GLN A 27 -3.74 -14.12 -9.29
CA GLN A 27 -4.17 -15.49 -9.09
C GLN A 27 -3.03 -16.44 -9.49
N MET A 28 -2.58 -17.24 -8.54
CA MET A 28 -1.55 -18.25 -8.69
C MET A 28 -2.17 -19.55 -9.23
N LYS A 29 -1.31 -20.50 -9.60
CA LYS A 29 -1.77 -21.81 -10.08
C LYS A 29 -2.23 -22.72 -8.92
N ASP A 30 -1.55 -22.61 -7.79
CA ASP A 30 -1.72 -23.44 -6.60
C ASP A 30 -1.94 -22.50 -5.39
N ASP A 31 -2.43 -23.05 -4.27
CA ASP A 31 -2.66 -22.29 -3.03
C ASP A 31 -1.39 -21.55 -2.58
N VAL A 32 -1.57 -20.35 -2.03
CA VAL A 32 -0.47 -19.53 -1.54
C VAL A 32 0.09 -20.12 -0.25
N ASP A 33 1.38 -20.47 -0.28
CA ASP A 33 2.12 -20.75 0.94
C ASP A 33 2.47 -19.42 1.64
N ARG A 34 1.84 -19.20 2.80
CA ARG A 34 2.04 -17.99 3.62
C ARG A 34 3.52 -17.73 3.92
N HIS A 35 4.29 -18.77 4.27
CA HIS A 35 5.66 -18.59 4.72
C HIS A 35 6.56 -18.19 3.54
N LEU A 36 6.37 -18.82 2.39
CA LEU A 36 7.07 -18.43 1.16
C LEU A 36 6.72 -17.00 0.73
N LEU A 37 5.47 -16.56 0.91
CA LEU A 37 5.09 -15.18 0.64
C LEU A 37 5.78 -14.21 1.60
N GLU A 38 5.80 -14.49 2.90
CA GLU A 38 6.48 -13.67 3.91
C GLU A 38 7.99 -13.54 3.61
N GLU A 39 8.65 -14.64 3.23
CA GLU A 39 10.06 -14.64 2.82
C GLU A 39 10.30 -13.81 1.56
N ALA A 40 9.42 -13.95 0.54
CA ALA A 40 9.52 -13.19 -0.70
C ALA A 40 9.33 -11.69 -0.46
N VAL A 41 8.40 -11.31 0.40
CA VAL A 41 8.16 -9.91 0.80
C VAL A 41 9.38 -9.35 1.55
N ALA A 42 9.96 -10.09 2.49
CA ALA A 42 11.16 -9.66 3.20
C ALA A 42 12.38 -9.51 2.26
N ALA A 43 12.53 -10.43 1.31
CA ALA A 43 13.57 -10.34 0.28
C ALA A 43 13.35 -9.12 -0.64
N ALA A 44 12.10 -8.84 -1.03
CA ALA A 44 11.74 -7.67 -1.82
C ALA A 44 12.02 -6.37 -1.05
N GLN A 45 11.74 -6.32 0.25
CA GLN A 45 12.03 -5.18 1.10
C GLN A 45 13.54 -4.87 1.16
N THR A 46 14.36 -5.93 1.23
CA THR A 46 15.84 -5.80 1.17
C THR A 46 16.30 -5.29 -0.19
N ARG A 47 15.63 -5.69 -1.27
CA ARG A 47 15.95 -5.28 -2.65
C ARG A 47 15.51 -3.85 -2.96
N TYR A 48 14.42 -3.38 -2.36
CA TYR A 48 13.81 -2.08 -2.65
C TYR A 48 13.68 -1.21 -1.38
N PRO A 49 14.79 -0.87 -0.71
CA PRO A 49 14.75 -0.14 0.56
C PRO A 49 14.14 1.26 0.43
N TYR A 50 14.15 1.87 -0.77
CA TYR A 50 13.55 3.17 -1.03
C TYR A 50 12.01 3.19 -1.01
N LEU A 51 11.36 2.01 -1.00
CA LEU A 51 9.92 1.86 -0.81
C LEU A 51 9.57 1.67 0.68
N CYS A 52 10.55 1.51 1.55
CA CYS A 52 10.39 1.36 3.00
C CYS A 52 10.23 2.73 3.65
N VAL A 53 9.12 3.40 3.35
CA VAL A 53 8.84 4.75 3.84
C VAL A 53 7.47 4.82 4.52
N LYS A 54 7.27 5.89 5.29
CA LYS A 54 5.97 6.33 5.80
C LYS A 54 5.74 7.80 5.52
N LEU A 55 4.47 8.20 5.40
CA LEU A 55 4.07 9.59 5.19
C LEU A 55 4.05 10.32 6.54
N GLY A 56 4.81 11.41 6.64
CA GLY A 56 4.79 12.34 7.77
C GLY A 56 4.33 13.73 7.35
N VAL A 57 4.15 14.59 8.36
CA VAL A 57 3.86 16.01 8.17
C VAL A 57 4.93 16.80 8.91
N GLU A 58 5.64 17.66 8.17
CA GLU A 58 6.58 18.63 8.70
C GLU A 58 5.99 20.05 8.62
N ARG A 59 6.45 20.94 9.49
CA ARG A 59 6.03 22.34 9.53
C ARG A 59 7.23 23.26 9.36
N ASP A 60 7.11 24.18 8.40
CA ASP A 60 8.12 25.20 8.17
C ASP A 60 8.07 26.31 9.24
N ALA A 61 9.09 27.17 9.25
CA ALA A 61 9.21 28.27 10.21
C ALA A 61 8.06 29.29 10.13
N ASP A 62 7.37 29.37 8.98
CA ASP A 62 6.19 30.21 8.78
C ASP A 62 4.86 29.51 9.15
N GLY A 63 4.93 28.26 9.60
CA GLY A 63 3.78 27.44 10.00
C GLY A 63 3.11 26.67 8.88
N SER A 64 3.66 26.69 7.65
CA SER A 64 3.15 25.89 6.53
C SER A 64 3.38 24.40 6.74
N GLU A 65 2.37 23.56 6.46
CA GLU A 65 2.46 22.11 6.57
C GLU A 65 2.86 21.47 5.23
N HIS A 66 3.81 20.54 5.30
CA HIS A 66 4.34 19.80 4.17
C HIS A 66 4.29 18.31 4.43
N TYR A 67 3.84 17.55 3.45
CA TYR A 67 3.92 16.10 3.49
C TYR A 67 5.31 15.64 3.05
N VAL A 68 5.93 14.79 3.85
CA VAL A 68 7.27 14.26 3.61
C VAL A 68 7.29 12.75 3.79
N TYR A 69 8.22 12.07 3.12
CA TYR A 69 8.48 10.66 3.37
C TYR A 69 9.62 10.50 4.36
N HIS A 70 9.40 9.68 5.38
CA HIS A 70 10.43 9.26 6.33
C HIS A 70 10.76 7.80 6.12
N ASP A 71 12.01 7.43 6.36
CA ASP A 71 12.41 6.02 6.40
C ASP A 71 11.58 5.26 7.44
N ASN A 72 11.11 4.08 7.04
CA ASN A 72 10.33 3.18 7.87
C ASN A 72 10.95 1.77 7.81
N PRO A 73 11.76 1.38 8.82
CA PRO A 73 12.44 0.09 8.81
C PRO A 73 11.55 -1.08 9.25
N ARG A 74 10.27 -0.82 9.58
CA ARG A 74 9.33 -1.88 9.95
C ARG A 74 9.12 -2.82 8.74
N PRO A 75 8.75 -4.09 8.97
CA PRO A 75 8.47 -4.99 7.87
C PRO A 75 7.19 -4.56 7.14
N TRP A 76 7.14 -4.76 5.82
CA TRP A 76 5.88 -4.67 5.10
C TRP A 76 4.87 -5.68 5.66
N LYS A 77 3.61 -5.26 5.73
CA LYS A 77 2.54 -6.07 6.28
C LYS A 77 2.17 -7.18 5.29
N VAL A 78 2.03 -8.41 5.78
CA VAL A 78 1.41 -9.53 5.05
C VAL A 78 0.19 -9.99 5.86
N THR A 79 -0.98 -10.08 5.24
CA THR A 79 -2.24 -10.48 5.90
C THR A 79 -2.95 -11.61 5.15
N ASP A 80 -3.78 -12.38 5.83
CA ASP A 80 -4.64 -13.42 5.25
C ASP A 80 -6.05 -12.89 4.90
N SER A 81 -6.15 -11.60 4.56
CA SER A 81 -7.41 -10.92 4.31
C SER A 81 -7.64 -10.66 2.82
N ARG A 82 -8.87 -10.94 2.37
CA ARG A 82 -9.33 -10.51 1.05
C ARG A 82 -9.58 -8.99 0.98
N GLN A 83 -9.78 -8.34 2.12
CA GLN A 83 -10.01 -6.89 2.17
C GLN A 83 -8.68 -6.13 2.05
N PRO A 84 -8.70 -4.93 1.45
CA PRO A 84 -7.57 -4.00 1.46
C PRO A 84 -7.12 -3.66 2.87
N VAL A 85 -5.80 -3.56 3.05
CA VAL A 85 -5.21 -3.00 4.26
C VAL A 85 -5.30 -1.47 4.21
N CYS A 86 -5.62 -0.84 5.33
CA CYS A 86 -5.57 0.61 5.44
C CYS A 86 -4.12 1.11 5.42
N LEU A 87 -3.62 1.55 4.25
CA LEU A 87 -2.27 2.10 4.10
C LEU A 87 -2.07 3.37 4.94
N CYS A 88 -0.81 3.68 5.24
CA CYS A 88 -0.41 4.78 6.14
C CYS A 88 -0.96 4.68 7.57
N SER A 89 -1.59 3.56 7.94
CA SER A 89 -2.09 3.30 9.29
C SER A 89 -1.20 2.32 10.04
N GLU A 90 -1.41 2.17 11.34
CA GLU A 90 -0.71 1.17 12.15
C GLU A 90 -0.94 -0.27 11.64
N GLU A 91 -2.07 -0.54 10.99
CA GLU A 91 -2.38 -1.85 10.39
C GLU A 91 -1.33 -2.24 9.33
N ALA A 92 -0.92 -1.27 8.51
CA ALA A 92 0.10 -1.40 7.48
C ALA A 92 1.53 -1.13 8.00
N ASN A 93 1.74 -1.08 9.31
CA ASN A 93 2.98 -0.57 9.91
C ASN A 93 3.37 0.83 9.38
N GLU A 94 2.37 1.68 9.09
CA GLU A 94 2.50 3.02 8.51
C GLU A 94 3.07 3.06 7.08
N HIS A 95 3.22 1.92 6.41
CA HIS A 95 3.70 1.87 5.03
C HIS A 95 2.64 2.30 4.01
N LEU A 96 3.13 2.72 2.85
CA LEU A 96 2.34 2.93 1.64
C LEU A 96 2.20 1.66 0.79
N MET A 97 2.54 0.50 1.36
CA MET A 97 2.49 -0.79 0.69
C MET A 97 2.15 -1.88 1.69
N ALA A 98 1.25 -2.77 1.29
CA ALA A 98 0.92 -3.98 2.04
C ALA A 98 0.64 -5.15 1.11
N PHE A 99 0.71 -6.35 1.66
CA PHE A 99 0.44 -7.58 0.94
C PHE A 99 -0.66 -8.36 1.64
N SER A 100 -1.45 -9.05 0.85
CA SER A 100 -2.44 -9.99 1.37
C SER A 100 -2.46 -11.28 0.57
N TRP A 101 -3.01 -12.34 1.16
CA TRP A 101 -3.25 -13.59 0.48
C TRP A 101 -4.55 -14.24 0.94
N TRP A 102 -5.17 -15.03 0.06
CA TRP A 102 -6.29 -15.92 0.36
C TRP A 102 -6.35 -16.98 -0.73
N ASP A 103 -6.58 -18.24 -0.36
CA ASP A 103 -6.61 -19.37 -1.32
C ASP A 103 -5.37 -19.36 -2.25
N ASP A 104 -5.58 -19.24 -3.56
CA ASP A 104 -4.56 -19.14 -4.61
C ASP A 104 -4.23 -17.69 -5.00
N CYS A 105 -4.67 -16.68 -4.26
CA CYS A 105 -4.53 -15.27 -4.62
C CYS A 105 -3.53 -14.55 -3.72
N VAL A 106 -2.70 -13.70 -4.33
CA VAL A 106 -1.88 -12.69 -3.65
C VAL A 106 -2.36 -11.31 -4.09
N ALA A 107 -2.45 -10.38 -3.14
CA ALA A 107 -2.71 -8.98 -3.43
C ALA A 107 -1.55 -8.09 -2.97
N LEU A 108 -1.31 -7.03 -3.74
CA LEU A 108 -0.48 -5.90 -3.41
C LEU A 108 -1.40 -4.68 -3.30
N ASP A 109 -1.44 -4.05 -2.13
CA ASP A 109 -2.12 -2.79 -1.86
C ASP A 109 -1.11 -1.62 -1.82
#